data_AF-A0A2G4G9F6-F1
#
_entry.id   AF-A0A2G4G9F6-F1
#
_cell.length_a   1.000
_cell.length_b   1.000
_cell.length_c   1.000
_cell.angle_alpha   90.00
_cell.angle_beta   90.00
_cell.angle_gamma   90.00
#
_symmetry.space_group_name_H-M   'P 1'
#
loop_
_entity.id
_entity.type
_entity.pdbx_description
1 polymer ?
#
loop_
_entity_poly.entity_id
_entity_poly.type
_entity_poly.pdbx_seq_one_letter_code
_entity_poly.pdbx_strand_id
1 'polypeptide(L)'
;MNILIITATIVATISLSHAQQKSESKVYDAKYGVKTGSATKIVETDKNGVSKVYDAKYGVKTGSAAKIVETDKSGVSKVYDAKYGVKTGSATQIIETDKNGVSKVYDAKYGVKTGSATQIIETDKKGVSKVYDAKYGVKTGSAKAITEKK
;
A
#
# COMPACT_ATOMS: atom_id res chain seq x y z
N MET A 1 -17.36 3.79 10.91
CA MET A 1 -17.04 2.91 9.78
C MET A 1 -15.52 2.96 9.60
N ASN A 2 -14.80 2.04 10.25
CA ASN A 2 -13.33 2.12 10.40
C ASN A 2 -12.60 1.28 9.34
N ILE A 3 -12.89 1.54 8.08
CA ILE A 3 -12.23 0.90 6.95
C ILE A 3 -11.71 2.04 6.07
N LEU A 4 -10.51 2.60 6.32
CA LEU A 4 -9.71 3.24 5.25
C LEU A 4 -8.33 3.82 5.58
N ILE A 5 -7.70 3.58 6.73
CA ILE A 5 -6.35 4.17 6.98
C ILE A 5 -5.22 3.17 6.71
N ILE A 6 -5.49 1.87 6.87
CA ILE A 6 -4.45 0.84 6.82
C ILE A 6 -4.11 0.42 5.38
N THR A 7 -5.10 0.32 4.49
CA THR A 7 -4.90 -0.13 3.10
C THR A 7 -4.11 0.88 2.29
N ALA A 8 -4.45 2.17 2.34
CA ALA A 8 -3.75 3.23 1.60
C ALA A 8 -2.24 3.28 1.92
N THR A 9 -1.93 3.07 3.19
CA THR A 9 -0.58 3.07 3.73
C THR A 9 0.25 1.92 3.16
N ILE A 10 -0.36 0.75 3.06
CA ILE A 10 0.23 -0.44 2.45
C ILE A 10 0.47 -0.21 0.96
N VAL A 11 -0.52 0.35 0.25
CA VAL A 11 -0.41 0.61 -1.19
C VAL A 11 0.76 1.54 -1.48
N ALA A 12 0.86 2.67 -0.76
CA ALA A 12 1.96 3.60 -0.92
C ALA A 12 3.31 2.89 -0.83
N THR A 13 3.52 2.09 0.23
CA THR A 13 4.80 1.39 0.43
C THR A 13 5.13 0.37 -0.65
N ILE A 14 4.11 -0.24 -1.26
CA ILE A 14 4.33 -1.18 -2.36
C ILE A 14 4.66 -0.43 -3.65
N SER A 15 3.96 0.68 -3.91
CA SER A 15 4.28 1.60 -5.02
C SER A 15 5.75 2.03 -5.02
N LEU A 16 6.36 2.22 -3.85
CA LEU A 16 7.78 2.55 -3.67
C LEU A 16 8.75 1.36 -3.83
N SER A 17 8.30 0.13 -3.56
CA SER A 17 9.18 -1.06 -3.52
C SER A 17 9.28 -1.83 -4.83
N HIS A 18 8.57 -1.41 -5.90
CA HIS A 18 8.60 -2.07 -7.23
C HIS A 18 9.98 -2.15 -7.90
N ALA A 19 11.03 -1.54 -7.34
CA ALA A 19 12.41 -1.70 -7.79
C ALA A 19 13.06 -2.99 -7.26
N GLN A 20 12.83 -4.11 -7.97
CA GLN A 20 13.63 -5.35 -8.14
C GLN A 20 14.63 -5.84 -7.08
N GLN A 21 14.48 -5.56 -5.78
CA GLN A 21 15.32 -6.14 -4.73
C GLN A 21 14.47 -6.74 -3.60
N LYS A 22 14.94 -7.87 -3.05
CA LYS A 22 14.43 -8.37 -1.77
C LYS A 22 14.65 -7.27 -0.74
N SER A 23 13.57 -6.62 -0.32
CA SER A 23 13.63 -5.43 0.51
C SER A 23 12.63 -5.53 1.63
N GLU A 24 13.04 -5.03 2.79
CA GLU A 24 12.14 -4.78 3.91
C GLU A 24 11.93 -3.27 4.00
N SER A 25 10.66 -2.87 4.10
CA SER A 25 10.25 -1.48 4.22
C SER A 25 9.46 -1.31 5.50
N LYS A 26 9.82 -0.30 6.29
CA LYS A 26 9.10 0.06 7.51
C LYS A 26 8.16 1.23 7.25
N VAL A 27 6.93 1.09 7.71
CA VAL A 27 5.89 2.09 7.50
C VAL A 27 5.58 2.82 8.78
N TYR A 28 5.61 4.14 8.73
CA TYR A 28 5.41 5.03 9.87
C TYR A 28 4.21 5.93 9.61
N ASP A 29 3.50 6.29 10.68
CA ASP A 29 2.64 7.47 10.61
C ASP A 29 3.51 8.72 10.44
N ALA A 30 2.97 9.70 9.72
CA ALA A 30 3.61 10.99 9.57
C ALA A 30 2.58 12.12 9.68
N LYS A 31 3.02 13.24 10.26
CA LYS A 31 2.27 14.50 10.31
C LYS A 31 3.06 15.56 9.54
N TYR A 32 2.44 16.17 8.54
CA TYR A 32 3.10 17.13 7.63
C TYR A 32 4.40 16.60 7.00
N GLY A 33 4.46 15.30 6.68
CA GLY A 33 5.65 14.66 6.12
C GLY A 33 6.74 14.32 7.14
N VAL A 34 6.53 14.62 8.43
CA VAL A 34 7.45 14.29 9.51
C VAL A 34 7.03 12.97 10.16
N LYS A 35 7.97 12.02 10.24
CA LYS A 35 7.78 10.71 10.87
C LYS A 35 7.38 10.86 12.34
N THR A 36 6.42 10.05 12.78
CA THR A 36 5.98 10.00 14.17
C THR A 36 5.98 8.56 14.68
N GLY A 37 6.60 8.32 15.84
CA GLY A 37 6.55 7.03 16.53
C GLY A 37 7.33 5.88 15.87
N SER A 38 7.02 4.65 16.28
CA SER A 38 7.59 3.42 15.71
C SER A 38 6.81 2.95 14.48
N ALA A 39 7.42 2.08 13.68
CA ALA A 39 6.74 1.53 12.51
C ALA A 39 5.50 0.71 12.92
N THR A 40 4.39 0.96 12.21
CA THR A 40 3.08 0.32 12.45
C THR A 40 2.85 -0.87 11.51
N LYS A 41 3.58 -0.92 10.39
CA LYS A 41 3.63 -2.05 9.45
C LYS A 41 5.07 -2.30 9.00
N ILE A 42 5.32 -3.55 8.62
CA ILE A 42 6.54 -3.94 7.90
C ILE A 42 6.12 -4.66 6.63
N VAL A 43 6.72 -4.28 5.51
CA VAL A 43 6.47 -4.87 4.19
C VAL A 43 7.74 -5.57 3.76
N GLU A 44 7.62 -6.84 3.39
CA GLU A 44 8.70 -7.59 2.75
C GLU A 44 8.33 -7.85 1.30
N THR A 45 9.14 -7.35 0.37
CA THR A 45 8.95 -7.57 -1.06
C THR A 45 10.01 -8.55 -1.57
N ASP A 46 9.57 -9.58 -2.28
CA ASP A 46 10.47 -10.50 -2.97
C ASP A 46 10.87 -9.98 -4.36
N LYS A 47 11.86 -10.65 -4.98
CA LYS A 47 12.37 -10.28 -6.30
C LYS A 47 11.34 -10.42 -7.45
N ASN A 48 10.23 -11.12 -7.21
CA ASN A 48 9.20 -11.37 -8.19
C ASN A 48 8.04 -10.36 -8.08
N GLY A 49 8.13 -9.39 -7.17
CA GLY A 49 7.09 -8.38 -6.96
C GLY A 49 5.96 -8.85 -6.03
N VAL A 50 6.18 -9.92 -5.25
CA VAL A 50 5.25 -10.35 -4.21
C VAL A 50 5.63 -9.69 -2.90
N SER A 51 4.70 -8.94 -2.33
CA SER A 51 4.87 -8.24 -1.06
C SER A 51 4.01 -8.87 0.03
N LYS A 52 4.60 -9.15 1.19
CA LYS A 52 3.89 -9.57 2.41
C LYS A 52 3.85 -8.43 3.40
N VAL A 53 2.66 -8.17 3.94
CA VAL A 53 2.44 -7.08 4.87
C VAL A 53 2.15 -7.62 6.25
N TYR A 54 2.98 -7.20 7.20
CA TYR A 54 2.91 -7.59 8.59
C TYR A 54 2.46 -6.40 9.44
N ASP A 55 1.62 -6.70 10.43
CA ASP A 55 1.40 -5.78 11.53
C ASP A 55 2.70 -5.63 12.31
N ALA A 56 2.95 -4.43 12.84
CA ALA A 56 4.12 -4.18 13.67
C ALA A 56 3.73 -3.48 14.96
N LYS A 57 4.35 -3.93 16.06
CA LYS A 57 4.26 -3.29 17.37
C LYS A 57 5.68 -2.92 17.80
N TYR A 58 5.89 -1.65 18.12
CA TYR A 58 7.21 -1.09 18.44
C TYR A 58 8.27 -1.37 17.34
N GLY A 59 7.85 -1.40 16.08
CA GLY A 59 8.74 -1.61 14.94
C GLY A 59 9.21 -3.05 14.72
N VAL A 60 8.55 -4.03 15.36
CA VAL A 60 8.80 -5.48 15.19
C VAL A 60 7.54 -6.14 14.63
N LYS A 61 7.71 -7.09 13.69
CA LYS A 61 6.60 -7.86 13.10
C LYS A 61 5.81 -8.60 14.17
N THR A 62 4.49 -8.57 14.07
CA THR A 62 3.59 -9.31 14.94
C THR A 62 2.73 -10.26 14.11
N GLY A 63 2.84 -11.56 14.40
CA GLY A 63 2.05 -12.60 13.73
C GLY A 63 2.43 -12.85 12.27
N SER A 64 1.52 -13.51 11.54
CA SER A 64 1.67 -13.77 10.11
C SER A 64 1.25 -12.57 9.27
N ALA A 65 1.64 -12.55 7.99
CA ALA A 65 1.21 -11.51 7.07
C ALA A 65 -0.32 -11.46 6.98
N ALA A 66 -0.88 -10.26 7.11
CA ALA A 66 -2.32 -9.99 7.04
C ALA A 66 -2.78 -9.69 5.61
N LYS A 67 -1.86 -9.26 4.75
CA LYS A 67 -2.10 -9.01 3.32
C LYS A 67 -0.95 -9.54 2.49
N ILE A 68 -1.28 -9.96 1.28
CA ILE A 68 -0.32 -10.27 0.23
C ILE A 68 -0.66 -9.41 -0.97
N VAL A 69 0.34 -8.78 -1.56
CA VAL A 69 0.18 -7.96 -2.75
C VAL A 69 1.07 -8.49 -3.84
N GLU A 70 0.51 -8.67 -5.02
CA GLU A 70 1.28 -9.07 -6.20
C GLU A 70 1.23 -7.96 -7.21
N THR A 71 2.41 -7.51 -7.62
CA THR A 71 2.53 -6.52 -8.68
C THR A 71 3.12 -7.15 -9.94
N ASP A 72 2.46 -6.91 -11.06
CA ASP A 72 3.01 -7.22 -12.37
C ASP A 72 3.99 -6.15 -12.88
N LYS A 73 4.61 -6.44 -14.02
CA LYS A 73 5.60 -5.57 -14.66
C LYS A 73 5.00 -4.28 -15.24
N SER A 74 3.68 -4.23 -15.41
CA SER A 74 2.96 -3.03 -15.86
C SER A 74 2.64 -2.07 -14.72
N GLY A 75 2.96 -2.41 -13.47
CA GLY A 75 2.66 -1.59 -12.31
C GLY A 75 1.22 -1.75 -11.81
N VAL A 76 0.56 -2.86 -12.16
CA VAL A 76 -0.74 -3.22 -11.61
C VAL A 76 -0.54 -4.16 -10.43
N SER A 77 -1.04 -3.75 -9.26
CA SER A 77 -0.98 -4.55 -8.04
C SER A 77 -2.36 -5.09 -7.66
N LYS A 78 -2.40 -6.35 -7.24
CA LYS A 78 -3.60 -6.99 -6.66
C LYS A 78 -3.38 -7.26 -5.19
N VAL A 79 -4.28 -6.75 -4.34
CA VAL A 79 -4.24 -6.92 -2.89
C VAL A 79 -5.15 -8.05 -2.49
N TYR A 80 -4.60 -8.99 -1.72
CA TYR A 80 -5.31 -10.14 -1.18
C TYR A 80 -5.32 -10.08 0.34
N ASP A 81 -6.44 -10.49 0.92
CA ASP A 81 -6.46 -10.86 2.32
C ASP A 81 -5.58 -12.09 2.54
N ALA A 82 -4.93 -12.17 3.69
CA ALA A 82 -4.16 -13.34 4.06
C ALA A 82 -4.52 -13.82 5.45
N LYS A 83 -4.63 -15.14 5.57
CA LYS A 83 -4.81 -15.84 6.85
C LYS A 83 -3.62 -16.75 7.05
N TYR A 84 -2.94 -16.59 8.18
CA TYR A 84 -1.69 -17.30 8.48
C TYR A 84 -0.61 -17.14 7.39
N GLY A 85 -0.56 -15.97 6.73
CA GLY A 85 0.43 -15.68 5.69
C GLY A 85 0.16 -16.35 4.34
N VAL A 86 -1.04 -16.89 4.13
CA VAL A 86 -1.49 -17.46 2.85
C VAL A 86 -2.67 -16.65 2.35
N LYS A 87 -2.71 -16.39 1.04
CA LYS A 87 -3.81 -15.66 0.40
C LYS A 87 -5.15 -16.33 0.64
N THR A 88 -6.18 -15.53 0.82
CA THR A 88 -7.57 -15.99 0.95
C THR A 88 -8.45 -15.27 -0.05
N GLY A 89 -9.20 -16.04 -0.85
CA GLY A 89 -10.19 -15.50 -1.78
C GLY A 89 -9.59 -14.72 -2.96
N SER A 90 -10.44 -13.90 -3.59
CA SER A 90 -10.06 -13.03 -4.70
C SER A 90 -9.43 -11.73 -4.20
N ALA A 91 -8.79 -10.98 -5.11
CA ALA A 91 -8.26 -9.67 -4.77
C ALA A 91 -9.39 -8.74 -4.30
N THR A 92 -9.14 -8.04 -3.20
CA THR A 92 -10.06 -7.08 -2.58
C THR A 92 -9.82 -5.67 -3.08
N GLN A 93 -8.62 -5.40 -3.61
CA GLN A 93 -8.28 -4.13 -4.27
C GLN A 93 -7.38 -4.35 -5.48
N ILE A 94 -7.49 -3.44 -6.44
CA ILE A 94 -6.59 -3.32 -7.59
C ILE A 94 -5.98 -1.93 -7.55
N ILE A 95 -4.68 -1.84 -7.77
CA ILE A 95 -3.93 -0.60 -7.80
C ILE A 95 -3.27 -0.47 -9.15
N GLU A 96 -3.44 0.67 -9.78
CA GLU A 96 -2.77 1.01 -11.05
C GLU A 96 -1.79 2.15 -10.76
N THR A 97 -0.50 1.90 -10.95
CA THR A 97 0.56 2.91 -10.76
C THR A 97 1.13 3.33 -12.10
N ASP A 98 1.15 4.64 -12.35
CA ASP A 98 1.77 5.19 -13.53
C ASP A 98 3.28 5.43 -13.35
N LYS A 99 3.94 5.79 -14.46
CA LYS A 99 5.39 6.06 -14.48
C LYS A 99 5.80 7.31 -13.70
N ASN A 100 4.86 8.17 -13.32
CA ASN A 100 5.10 9.39 -12.57
C ASN A 100 4.94 9.18 -11.06
N GLY A 101 4.66 7.95 -10.61
CA GLY A 101 4.48 7.63 -9.20
C GLY A 101 3.09 7.99 -8.67
N VAL A 102 2.10 8.12 -9.56
CA VAL A 102 0.69 8.29 -9.18
C VAL A 102 0.01 6.92 -9.21
N SER A 103 -0.50 6.50 -8.06
CA SER A 103 -1.28 5.27 -7.92
C SER A 103 -2.76 5.57 -7.72
N LYS A 104 -3.63 4.84 -8.41
CA LYS A 104 -5.08 4.85 -8.19
C LYS A 104 -5.49 3.54 -7.55
N VAL A 105 -6.20 3.62 -6.43
CA VAL A 105 -6.72 2.46 -5.69
C VAL A 105 -8.18 2.26 -6.04
N TYR A 106 -8.54 1.04 -6.40
CA TYR A 106 -9.90 0.65 -6.69
C TYR A 106 -10.31 -0.52 -5.81
N ASP A 107 -11.54 -0.49 -5.34
CA ASP A 107 -12.13 -1.67 -4.73
C ASP A 107 -12.35 -2.75 -5.78
N ALA A 108 -12.16 -4.00 -5.40
CA ALA A 108 -12.36 -5.13 -6.26
C ALA A 108 -13.36 -6.12 -5.67
N LYS A 109 -14.25 -6.63 -6.52
CA LYS A 109 -15.19 -7.69 -6.17
C LYS A 109 -14.87 -8.89 -7.07
N TYR A 110 -14.63 -10.04 -6.44
CA TYR A 110 -14.18 -11.26 -7.12
C TYR A 110 -12.93 -11.05 -7.99
N GLY A 111 -12.03 -10.16 -7.57
CA GLY A 111 -10.78 -9.88 -8.29
C GLY A 111 -10.94 -8.99 -9.52
N VAL A 112 -12.11 -8.38 -9.72
CA VAL A 112 -12.37 -7.41 -10.79
C VAL A 112 -12.60 -6.03 -10.18
N LYS A 113 -12.01 -5.01 -10.80
CA LYS A 113 -12.14 -3.60 -10.40
C LYS A 113 -13.60 -3.16 -10.43
N THR A 114 -14.01 -2.43 -9.41
CA THR A 114 -15.36 -1.89 -9.28
C THR A 114 -15.34 -0.39 -9.08
N GLY A 115 -16.23 0.32 -9.77
CA GLY A 115 -16.42 1.76 -9.61
C GLY A 115 -15.20 2.62 -9.99
N SER A 116 -15.17 3.83 -9.45
CA SER A 116 -14.07 4.77 -9.59
C SER A 116 -13.00 4.55 -8.52
N ALA A 117 -11.83 5.16 -8.70
CA ALA A 117 -10.80 5.11 -7.68
C ALA A 117 -11.33 5.68 -6.36
N THR A 118 -11.08 4.96 -5.27
CA THR A 118 -11.43 5.36 -3.90
C THR A 118 -10.31 6.18 -3.27
N GLN A 119 -9.08 6.03 -3.76
CA GLN A 119 -7.93 6.81 -3.32
C GLN A 119 -6.96 7.11 -4.47
N ILE A 120 -6.26 8.22 -4.34
CA ILE A 120 -5.15 8.62 -5.22
C ILE A 120 -3.93 8.84 -4.34
N ILE A 121 -2.80 8.23 -4.73
CA ILE A 121 -1.55 8.30 -3.99
C ILE A 121 -0.51 8.93 -4.89
N GLU A 122 0.14 9.98 -4.42
CA GLU A 122 1.23 10.64 -5.14
C GLU A 122 2.52 10.45 -4.37
N THR A 123 3.49 9.82 -5.01
CA THR A 123 4.81 9.57 -4.42
C THR A 123 5.84 10.47 -5.06
N ASP A 124 6.58 11.23 -4.26
CA ASP A 124 7.69 12.03 -4.76
C ASP A 124 8.97 11.20 -4.97
N LYS A 125 9.97 11.81 -5.62
CA LYS A 125 11.26 11.16 -5.89
C LYS A 125 12.06 10.80 -4.64
N LYS A 126 11.68 11.34 -3.48
CA LYS A 126 12.32 11.06 -2.17
C LYS A 126 11.60 9.94 -1.41
N GLY A 127 10.53 9.37 -1.98
CA GLY A 127 9.74 8.32 -1.35
C GLY A 127 8.79 8.83 -0.26
N VAL A 128 8.38 10.10 -0.34
CA VAL A 128 7.28 10.62 0.48
C VAL A 128 5.99 10.52 -0.33
N SER A 129 5.01 9.82 0.24
CA SER A 129 3.70 9.66 -0.39
C SER A 129 2.66 10.55 0.26
N LYS A 130 1.80 11.14 -0.56
CA LYS A 130 0.58 11.83 -0.16
C LYS A 130 -0.62 10.99 -0.60
N VAL A 131 -1.43 10.59 0.36
CA VAL A 131 -2.67 9.85 0.12
C VAL A 131 -3.83 10.84 0.15
N TYR A 132 -4.63 10.83 -0.91
CA TYR A 132 -5.89 11.55 -1.00
C TYR A 132 -7.03 10.54 -1.07
N ASP A 133 -8.10 10.81 -0.33
CA ASP A 133 -9.37 10.18 -0.64
C ASP A 133 -9.81 10.61 -2.04
N ALA A 134 -10.58 9.77 -2.72
CA ALA A 134 -11.12 10.10 -4.02
C ALA A 134 -12.63 9.83 -4.10
N LYS A 135 -13.33 10.76 -4.72
CA LYS A 135 -14.75 10.63 -5.06
C LYS A 135 -14.87 10.72 -6.57
N TYR A 136 -15.49 9.71 -7.19
CA TYR A 136 -15.58 9.58 -8.64
C TYR A 136 -14.22 9.68 -9.35
N GLY A 137 -13.15 9.20 -8.70
CA GLY A 137 -11.80 9.21 -9.26
C GLY A 137 -11.09 10.57 -9.23
N VAL A 138 -11.62 11.54 -8.49
CA VAL A 138 -11.01 12.86 -8.27
C VAL A 138 -10.64 13.00 -6.80
N LYS A 139 -9.46 13.59 -6.53
CA LYS A 139 -8.97 13.82 -5.16
C LYS A 139 -9.96 14.66 -4.36
N THR A 140 -10.18 14.29 -3.12
CA THR A 140 -11.01 15.02 -2.15
C THR A 140 -10.32 15.08 -0.80
N GLY A 141 -10.61 16.14 -0.04
CA GLY A 141 -10.07 16.31 1.30
C GLY A 141 -8.59 16.71 1.32
N SER A 142 -7.99 16.59 2.50
CA SER A 142 -6.57 16.90 2.72
C SER A 142 -5.71 15.64 2.58
N ALA A 143 -4.50 15.81 2.05
CA ALA A 143 -3.55 14.71 1.94
C ALA A 143 -3.07 14.23 3.31
N LYS A 144 -3.01 12.90 3.51
CA LYS A 144 -2.22 12.30 4.59
C LYS A 144 -0.81 11.97 4.06
N ALA A 145 0.22 12.42 4.77
CA ALA A 145 1.59 12.09 4.42
C ALA A 145 2.01 10.73 5.01
N ILE A 146 2.78 9.97 4.26
CA ILE A 146 3.35 8.68 4.65
C ILE A 146 4.82 8.66 4.24
N THR A 147 5.67 8.06 5.08
CA THR A 147 7.10 7.98 4.80
C THR A 147 7.63 6.58 5.07
N GLU A 148 8.47 6.09 4.16
CA GLU A 148 9.16 4.81 4.26
C GLU A 148 10.59 4.99 4.80
N LYS A 149 11.17 3.93 5.37
CA LYS A 149 12.62 3.75 5.47
C LYS A 149 12.98 2.33 5.05
N LYS A 150 13.90 2.20 4.10
CA LYS A 150 14.59 0.95 3.74
C LYS A 150 15.75 0.73 4.71
#